data_AF-A0A7L5AJ41-F1
#
_entry.id   AF-A0A7L5AJ41-F1
#
_cell.length_a   1.000
_cell.length_b   1.000
_cell.length_c   1.000
_cell.angle_alpha   90.00
_cell.angle_beta   90.00
_cell.angle_gamma   90.00
#
_symmetry.space_group_name_H-M   'P 1'
#
loop_
_entity.id
_entity.type
_entity.pdbx_description
1 polymer ?
#
loop_
_entity_poly.entity_id
_entity_poly.type
_entity_poly.pdbx_seq_one_letter_code
_entity_poly.pdbx_strand_id
1 'polypeptide(L)'
;MLRLTRGAKIGLGAIVAVVLTFMYIPLALVVLNSFNAARIASWPVTDFSLNWWVVAFTSEPIRAALLNSVVVGLGATVIALLLGTLTAFALQRYSFFGKQTVNLLVVLPIALPGIVTGVALSNTYNNILEPVGIQIGYFGMIVAHATFCMVMVFNNVLARLRRMSPNLQEASMDLGAGLWQTFRLITFPQFRTAFVAGGLLAFALSFDEVVVTIFTAPPGVDTLPLWIMNQMARPNEASVVNVVATVIILASFIPVYVSQRLSRAEDED
;
A
#
# COMPACT_ATOMS: atom_id res chain seq x y z
N MET A 1 -1.28 -36.11 -3.53
CA MET A 1 -2.25 -35.45 -2.64
C MET A 1 -2.18 -36.09 -1.26
N LEU A 2 -1.72 -35.34 -0.24
CA LEU A 2 -1.64 -35.84 1.14
C LEU A 2 -3.06 -36.15 1.67
N ARG A 3 -3.36 -37.42 1.96
CA ARG A 3 -4.63 -37.82 2.60
C ARG A 3 -4.56 -37.53 4.09
N LEU A 4 -5.00 -36.34 4.49
CA LEU A 4 -5.12 -35.95 5.91
C LEU A 4 -6.11 -36.86 6.64
N THR A 5 -5.73 -37.36 7.82
CA THR A 5 -6.62 -38.11 8.71
C THR A 5 -7.76 -37.24 9.23
N ARG A 6 -8.90 -37.82 9.62
CA ARG A 6 -10.05 -37.05 10.16
C ARG A 6 -9.65 -36.16 11.34
N GLY A 7 -8.81 -36.67 12.25
CA GLY A 7 -8.27 -35.90 13.37
C GLY A 7 -7.42 -34.71 12.93
N ALA A 8 -6.54 -34.89 11.93
CA ALA A 8 -5.74 -33.80 11.38
C ALA A 8 -6.61 -32.72 10.71
N LYS A 9 -7.69 -33.10 10.01
CA LYS A 9 -8.64 -32.15 9.42
C LYS A 9 -9.38 -31.33 10.48
N ILE A 10 -9.83 -31.97 11.56
CA ILE A 10 -10.51 -31.29 12.67
C ILE A 10 -9.53 -30.35 13.39
N GLY A 11 -8.30 -30.82 13.67
CA GLY A 11 -7.26 -30.00 14.30
C GLY A 11 -6.90 -28.77 13.47
N LEU A 12 -6.66 -28.95 12.17
CA LEU A 12 -6.40 -27.84 11.23
C LEU A 12 -7.61 -26.89 11.16
N GLY A 13 -8.82 -27.42 11.09
CA GLY A 13 -10.05 -26.62 11.08
C GLY A 13 -10.21 -25.78 12.35
N ALA A 14 -9.91 -26.35 13.52
CA ALA A 14 -9.95 -25.62 14.79
C ALA A 14 -8.89 -24.52 14.84
N ILE A 15 -7.65 -24.78 14.39
CA ILE A 15 -6.59 -23.78 14.32
C ILE A 15 -7.01 -22.62 13.40
N VAL A 16 -7.52 -22.93 12.20
CA VAL A 16 -8.00 -21.91 11.26
C VAL A 16 -9.14 -21.10 11.89
N ALA A 17 -10.11 -21.75 12.53
CA ALA A 17 -11.23 -21.06 13.19
C ALA A 17 -10.74 -20.13 14.31
N VAL A 18 -9.79 -20.55 15.14
CA VAL A 18 -9.20 -19.71 16.20
C VAL A 18 -8.48 -18.50 15.60
N VAL A 19 -7.65 -18.71 14.57
CA VAL A 19 -6.91 -17.61 13.90
C VAL A 19 -7.87 -16.61 13.27
N LEU A 20 -8.87 -17.07 12.52
CA LEU A 20 -9.86 -16.19 11.89
C LEU A 20 -10.67 -15.44 12.96
N THR A 21 -11.12 -16.14 14.02
CA THR A 21 -11.88 -15.52 15.11
C THR A 21 -11.05 -14.43 15.80
N PHE A 22 -9.80 -14.73 16.15
CA PHE A 22 -8.89 -13.75 16.76
C PHE A 22 -8.66 -12.52 15.86
N MET A 23 -8.52 -12.72 14.55
CA MET A 23 -8.27 -11.63 13.59
C MET A 23 -9.52 -10.78 13.32
N TYR A 24 -10.71 -11.40 13.23
CA TYR A 24 -11.95 -10.69 12.88
C TYR A 24 -12.70 -10.11 14.07
N ILE A 25 -12.52 -10.62 15.30
CA ILE A 25 -13.18 -10.05 16.48
C ILE A 25 -12.85 -8.56 16.67
N PRO A 26 -11.59 -8.09 16.65
CA PRO A 26 -11.29 -6.66 16.82
C PRO A 26 -11.91 -5.79 15.74
N LEU A 27 -11.92 -6.25 14.48
CA LEU A 27 -12.56 -5.56 13.37
C LEU A 27 -14.08 -5.47 13.58
N ALA A 28 -14.71 -6.58 14.00
CA ALA A 28 -16.13 -6.59 14.34
C ALA A 28 -16.45 -5.64 15.51
N LEU A 29 -15.58 -5.56 16.53
CA LEU A 29 -15.74 -4.61 17.63
C LEU A 29 -15.65 -3.15 17.15
N VAL A 30 -14.74 -2.82 16.22
CA VAL A 30 -14.67 -1.49 15.61
C VAL A 30 -15.97 -1.17 14.87
N VAL A 31 -16.46 -2.11 14.06
CA VAL A 31 -17.72 -1.95 13.32
C VAL A 31 -18.89 -1.76 14.29
N LEU A 32 -19.00 -2.57 15.34
CA LEU A 32 -20.06 -2.44 16.33
C LEU A 32 -19.97 -1.11 17.09
N ASN A 33 -18.77 -0.69 17.51
CA ASN A 33 -18.58 0.57 18.21
C ASN A 33 -18.78 1.79 17.31
N SER A 34 -18.73 1.65 15.98
CA SER A 34 -19.09 2.74 15.05
C SER A 34 -20.56 3.18 15.16
N PHE A 35 -21.41 2.31 15.73
CA PHE A 35 -22.81 2.61 16.00
C PHE A 35 -23.08 2.95 17.47
N ASN A 36 -22.05 3.06 18.33
CA ASN A 36 -22.24 3.38 19.75
C ASN A 36 -22.59 4.86 19.91
N ALA A 37 -23.68 5.16 20.63
CA ALA A 37 -24.10 6.54 20.90
C ALA A 37 -23.14 7.29 21.84
N ALA A 38 -22.42 6.56 22.72
CA ALA A 38 -21.49 7.15 23.65
C ALA A 38 -20.32 7.86 22.95
N ARG A 39 -19.75 8.89 23.59
CA ARG A 39 -18.54 9.61 23.11
C ARG A 39 -17.25 8.84 23.37
N ILE A 40 -17.24 8.07 24.45
CA ILE A 40 -16.11 7.28 24.90
C ILE A 40 -16.42 5.83 24.58
N ALA A 41 -15.41 5.10 24.09
CA ALA A 41 -15.51 3.66 23.88
C ALA A 41 -15.95 2.98 25.19
N SER A 42 -17.13 2.38 25.16
CA SER A 42 -17.73 1.67 26.29
C SER A 42 -18.23 0.32 25.80
N TRP A 43 -18.05 -0.71 26.62
CA TRP A 43 -18.47 -2.06 26.32
C TRP A 43 -19.30 -2.63 27.49
N PRO A 44 -20.44 -3.29 27.22
CA PRO A 44 -21.08 -3.48 25.91
C PRO A 44 -21.71 -2.19 25.36
N VAL A 45 -21.98 -2.14 24.05
CA VAL A 45 -22.73 -1.03 23.43
C VAL A 45 -24.14 -1.02 24.02
N THR A 46 -24.50 0.03 24.75
CA THR A 46 -25.82 0.17 25.38
C THR A 46 -26.85 0.76 24.43
N ASP A 47 -26.43 1.75 23.64
CA ASP A 47 -27.31 2.55 22.80
C ASP A 47 -26.73 2.67 21.38
N PHE A 48 -27.59 2.47 20.38
CA PHE A 48 -27.23 2.57 18.97
C PHE A 48 -27.55 3.97 18.42
N SER A 49 -26.62 4.54 17.64
CA SER A 49 -26.80 5.85 17.00
C SER A 49 -26.06 5.95 15.67
N LEU A 50 -26.65 6.69 14.72
CA LEU A 50 -26.03 7.06 13.45
C LEU A 50 -25.45 8.50 13.48
N ASN A 51 -25.50 9.18 14.62
CA ASN A 51 -25.05 10.57 14.72
C ASN A 51 -23.57 10.73 14.29
N TRP A 52 -22.71 9.81 14.72
CA TRP A 52 -21.28 9.85 14.38
C TRP A 52 -21.00 9.57 12.90
N TRP A 53 -21.88 8.85 12.22
CA TRP A 53 -21.82 8.71 10.76
C TRP A 53 -22.05 10.05 10.07
N VAL A 54 -23.06 10.82 10.51
CA VAL A 54 -23.31 12.17 9.99
C VAL A 54 -22.13 13.09 10.28
N VAL A 55 -21.58 13.05 11.50
CA VAL A 55 -20.39 13.84 11.88
C VAL A 55 -19.20 13.47 10.98
N ALA A 56 -18.94 12.18 10.76
CA ALA A 56 -17.83 11.73 9.93
C ALA A 56 -17.94 12.22 8.47
N PHE A 57 -19.14 12.15 7.87
CA PHE A 57 -19.35 12.59 6.49
C PHE A 57 -19.39 14.11 6.30
N THR A 58 -19.72 14.87 7.34
CA THR A 58 -19.78 16.34 7.28
C THR A 58 -18.47 17.00 7.71
N SER A 59 -17.58 16.27 8.40
CA SER A 59 -16.30 16.76 8.89
C SER A 59 -15.33 17.11 7.75
N GLU A 60 -14.94 18.38 7.71
CA GLU A 60 -13.92 18.88 6.77
C GLU A 60 -12.54 18.25 7.02
N PRO A 61 -12.03 18.13 8.27
CA PRO A 61 -10.75 17.48 8.53
C PRO A 61 -10.67 16.02 8.06
N ILE A 62 -11.74 15.23 8.25
CA ILE A 62 -11.77 13.83 7.81
C ILE A 62 -11.74 13.75 6.28
N ARG A 63 -12.49 14.62 5.59
CA ARG A 63 -12.50 14.69 4.13
C ARG A 63 -11.13 15.13 3.59
N ALA A 64 -10.51 16.14 4.20
CA ALA A 64 -9.17 16.58 3.84
C ALA A 64 -8.14 15.45 4.04
N ALA A 65 -8.19 14.74 5.17
CA ALA A 65 -7.30 13.63 5.47
C ALA A 65 -7.46 12.45 4.50
N LEU A 66 -8.70 12.13 4.12
CA LEU A 66 -9.00 11.11 3.10
C LEU A 66 -8.42 11.51 1.74
N LEU A 67 -8.65 12.76 1.30
CA LEU A 67 -8.10 13.26 0.04
C LEU A 67 -6.58 13.22 0.05
N ASN A 68 -5.95 13.65 1.15
CA ASN A 68 -4.50 13.58 1.31
C ASN A 68 -3.97 12.14 1.19
N SER A 69 -4.59 11.18 1.90
CA SER A 69 -4.22 9.76 1.78
C SER A 69 -4.34 9.23 0.36
N VAL A 70 -5.41 9.58 -0.36
CA VAL A 70 -5.61 9.13 -1.75
C VAL A 70 -4.57 9.76 -2.68
N VAL A 71 -4.33 11.08 -2.57
CA VAL A 71 -3.37 11.79 -3.42
C VAL A 71 -1.94 11.31 -3.16
N VAL A 72 -1.54 11.18 -1.90
CA VAL A 72 -0.22 10.68 -1.51
C VAL A 72 -0.06 9.22 -1.91
N GLY A 73 -1.08 8.39 -1.64
CA GLY A 73 -1.14 6.99 -2.05
C GLY A 73 -0.93 6.80 -3.54
N LEU A 74 -1.73 7.49 -4.36
CA LEU A 74 -1.65 7.41 -5.82
C LEU A 74 -0.35 8.03 -6.35
N GLY A 75 0.07 9.18 -5.85
CA GLY A 75 1.32 9.83 -6.26
C GLY A 75 2.54 8.94 -6.00
N ALA A 76 2.61 8.36 -4.79
CA ALA A 76 3.68 7.43 -4.43
C ALA A 76 3.63 6.16 -5.29
N THR A 77 2.43 5.65 -5.58
CA THR A 77 2.23 4.49 -6.46
C THR A 77 2.68 4.76 -7.89
N VAL A 78 2.38 5.93 -8.46
CA VAL A 78 2.84 6.30 -9.81
C VAL A 78 4.36 6.35 -9.86
N ILE A 79 5.00 7.02 -8.90
CA ILE A 79 6.47 7.08 -8.83
C ILE A 79 7.05 5.67 -8.65
N ALA A 80 6.47 4.86 -7.77
CA ALA A 80 6.87 3.48 -7.53
C ALA A 80 6.73 2.60 -8.77
N LEU A 81 5.64 2.74 -9.53
CA LEU A 81 5.38 2.02 -10.77
C LEU A 81 6.45 2.35 -11.81
N LEU A 82 6.80 3.62 -11.95
CA LEU A 82 7.84 4.06 -12.89
C LEU A 82 9.23 3.56 -12.44
N LEU A 83 9.68 3.95 -11.24
CA LEU A 83 11.04 3.66 -10.78
C LEU A 83 11.27 2.18 -10.48
N GLY A 84 10.28 1.50 -9.88
CA GLY A 84 10.35 0.08 -9.59
C GLY A 84 10.40 -0.77 -10.86
N THR A 85 9.59 -0.43 -11.87
CA THR A 85 9.60 -1.13 -13.16
C THR A 85 10.90 -0.88 -13.91
N LEU A 86 11.36 0.36 -14.04
CA LEU A 86 12.62 0.68 -14.71
C LEU A 86 13.81 -0.05 -14.06
N THR A 87 13.86 -0.05 -12.74
CA THR A 87 14.89 -0.78 -11.97
C THR A 87 14.80 -2.29 -12.20
N ALA A 88 13.59 -2.86 -12.24
CA ALA A 88 13.38 -4.29 -12.52
C ALA A 88 13.90 -4.67 -13.91
N PHE A 89 13.57 -3.87 -14.94
CA PHE A 89 14.09 -4.08 -16.30
C PHE A 89 15.60 -3.96 -16.36
N ALA A 90 16.19 -2.94 -15.72
CA ALA A 90 17.63 -2.73 -15.72
C ALA A 90 18.39 -3.90 -15.07
N LEU A 91 17.94 -4.33 -13.88
CA LEU A 91 18.55 -5.43 -13.14
C LEU A 91 18.26 -6.80 -13.75
N GLN A 92 17.17 -6.97 -14.49
CA GLN A 92 16.95 -8.21 -15.24
C GLN A 92 17.87 -8.28 -16.47
N ARG A 93 17.89 -7.21 -17.29
CA ARG A 93 18.47 -7.24 -18.64
C ARG A 93 19.99 -7.15 -18.65
N TYR A 94 20.58 -6.36 -17.76
CA TYR A 94 22.01 -6.05 -17.83
C TYR A 94 22.81 -6.78 -16.74
N SER A 95 24.03 -7.20 -17.10
CA SER A 95 25.07 -7.66 -16.17
C SER A 95 26.17 -6.60 -16.10
N PHE A 96 26.38 -6.01 -14.92
CA PHE A 96 27.36 -4.95 -14.71
C PHE A 96 28.00 -5.07 -13.32
N PHE A 97 29.17 -4.46 -13.14
CA PHE A 97 29.88 -4.43 -11.86
C PHE A 97 29.06 -3.66 -10.80
N GLY A 98 28.83 -4.27 -9.63
CA GLY A 98 28.02 -3.67 -8.56
C GLY A 98 26.51 -3.93 -8.64
N LYS A 99 26.04 -4.77 -9.59
CA LYS A 99 24.63 -5.18 -9.71
C LYS A 99 24.01 -5.66 -8.39
N GLN A 100 24.76 -6.43 -7.61
CA GLN A 100 24.30 -6.94 -6.31
C GLN A 100 24.11 -5.81 -5.28
N THR A 101 25.00 -4.82 -5.27
CA THR A 101 24.89 -3.63 -4.41
C THR A 101 23.68 -2.81 -4.80
N VAL A 102 23.44 -2.57 -6.09
CA VAL A 102 22.23 -1.87 -6.55
C VAL A 102 20.97 -2.64 -6.13
N ASN A 103 20.94 -3.96 -6.32
CA ASN A 103 19.81 -4.78 -5.88
C ASN A 103 19.58 -4.67 -4.36
N LEU A 104 20.65 -4.66 -3.56
CA LEU A 104 20.55 -4.46 -2.12
C LEU A 104 20.00 -3.07 -1.77
N LEU A 105 20.53 -2.01 -2.38
CA LEU A 105 20.09 -0.63 -2.15
C LEU A 105 18.63 -0.42 -2.53
N VAL A 106 18.15 -1.08 -3.58
CA VAL A 106 16.74 -1.02 -3.99
C VAL A 106 15.83 -1.65 -2.95
N VAL A 107 16.23 -2.75 -2.32
CA VAL A 107 15.41 -3.44 -1.31
C VAL A 107 15.56 -2.82 0.09
N LEU A 108 16.67 -2.15 0.35
CA LEU A 108 17.01 -1.59 1.67
C LEU A 108 15.89 -0.74 2.32
N PRO A 109 15.15 0.13 1.61
CA PRO A 109 14.12 0.97 2.23
C PRO A 109 13.03 0.21 2.99
N ILE A 110 12.66 -1.00 2.56
CA ILE A 110 11.64 -1.81 3.24
C ILE A 110 12.20 -2.53 4.47
N ALA A 111 13.53 -2.70 4.55
CA ALA A 111 14.20 -3.32 5.68
C ALA A 111 14.51 -2.32 6.80
N LEU A 112 14.57 -1.02 6.48
CA LEU A 112 14.78 0.02 7.47
C LEU A 112 13.52 0.26 8.29
N PRO A 113 13.63 0.51 9.60
CA PRO A 113 12.49 0.97 10.39
C PRO A 113 11.93 2.27 9.81
N GLY A 114 10.60 2.38 9.68
CA GLY A 114 9.95 3.56 9.09
C GLY A 114 10.35 4.88 9.77
N ILE A 115 10.62 4.85 11.09
CA ILE A 115 11.10 6.02 11.84
C ILE A 115 12.47 6.52 11.37
N VAL A 116 13.39 5.60 11.03
CA VAL A 116 14.72 5.94 10.52
C VAL A 116 14.59 6.62 9.16
N THR A 117 13.76 6.04 8.28
CA THR A 117 13.49 6.60 6.95
C THR A 117 12.83 7.98 7.05
N GLY A 118 11.79 8.11 7.89
CA GLY A 118 11.08 9.37 8.10
C GLY A 118 11.99 10.48 8.62
N VAL A 119 12.78 10.21 9.66
CA VAL A 119 13.73 11.18 10.23
C VAL A 119 14.82 11.54 9.23
N ALA A 120 15.39 10.57 8.50
CA ALA A 120 16.43 10.83 7.51
C ALA A 120 15.93 11.72 6.38
N LEU A 121 14.73 11.46 5.85
CA LEU A 121 14.12 12.28 4.80
C LEU A 121 13.75 13.67 5.31
N SER A 122 13.15 13.77 6.50
CA SER A 122 12.83 15.06 7.14
C SER A 122 14.08 15.91 7.34
N ASN A 123 15.18 15.31 7.83
CA ASN A 123 16.46 15.99 7.99
C ASN A 123 17.02 16.45 6.63
N THR A 124 16.94 15.59 5.61
CA THR A 124 17.38 15.94 4.25
C THR A 124 16.58 17.12 3.70
N TYR A 125 15.26 17.13 3.87
CA TYR A 125 14.38 18.17 3.35
C TYR A 125 14.66 19.51 4.05
N ASN A 126 14.71 19.51 5.38
CA ASN A 126 14.77 20.75 6.16
C ASN A 126 16.20 21.29 6.35
N ASN A 127 17.22 20.42 6.45
CA ASN A 127 18.59 20.83 6.76
C ASN A 127 19.54 20.83 5.55
N ILE A 128 19.15 20.20 4.43
CA ILE A 128 19.99 20.14 3.23
C ILE A 128 19.31 20.86 2.06
N LEU A 129 18.05 20.54 1.76
CA LEU A 129 17.37 21.07 0.57
C LEU A 129 16.80 22.47 0.79
N GLU A 130 16.10 22.70 1.89
CA GLU A 130 15.50 24.01 2.20
C GLU A 130 16.54 25.14 2.28
N PRO A 131 17.74 24.97 2.88
CA PRO A 131 18.77 26.01 2.90
C PRO A 131 19.33 26.37 1.51
N VAL A 132 19.20 25.47 0.54
CA VAL A 132 19.60 25.69 -0.87
C VAL A 132 18.41 26.23 -1.70
N GLY A 133 17.29 26.53 -1.06
CA GLY A 133 16.09 27.10 -1.68
C GLY A 133 15.13 26.08 -2.28
N ILE A 134 15.31 24.79 -1.99
CA ILE A 134 14.44 23.71 -2.49
C ILE A 134 13.43 23.34 -1.40
N GLN A 135 12.22 23.90 -1.49
CA GLN A 135 11.11 23.56 -0.60
C GLN A 135 10.31 22.39 -1.17
N ILE A 136 10.50 21.23 -0.56
CA ILE A 136 9.86 20.01 -1.03
C ILE A 136 8.36 19.95 -0.64
N GLY A 137 7.99 20.44 0.55
CA GLY A 137 6.60 20.52 1.01
C GLY A 137 5.81 19.21 0.85
N TYR A 138 4.58 19.31 0.36
CA TYR A 138 3.68 18.16 0.15
C TYR A 138 4.28 17.08 -0.75
N PHE A 139 5.07 17.47 -1.76
CA PHE A 139 5.72 16.53 -2.66
C PHE A 139 6.72 15.62 -1.92
N GLY A 140 7.28 16.08 -0.80
CA GLY A 140 8.20 15.29 0.02
C GLY A 140 7.54 14.10 0.68
N MET A 141 6.31 14.28 1.14
CA MET A 141 5.53 13.17 1.66
C MET A 141 5.30 12.12 0.57
N ILE A 142 4.98 12.53 -0.67
CA ILE A 142 4.81 11.61 -1.81
C ILE A 142 6.11 10.85 -2.11
N VAL A 143 7.24 11.57 -2.19
CA VAL A 143 8.56 10.97 -2.44
C VAL A 143 8.95 10.02 -1.32
N ALA A 144 8.70 10.40 -0.07
CA ALA A 144 8.99 9.56 1.09
C ALA A 144 8.23 8.24 1.01
N HIS A 145 6.94 8.27 0.69
CA HIS A 145 6.15 7.06 0.50
C HIS A 145 6.64 6.24 -0.70
N ALA A 146 7.02 6.90 -1.80
CA ALA A 146 7.53 6.23 -2.99
C ALA A 146 8.81 5.40 -2.72
N THR A 147 9.65 5.79 -1.76
CA THR A 147 10.94 5.11 -1.46
C THR A 147 10.80 3.64 -1.11
N PHE A 148 9.80 3.27 -0.30
CA PHE A 148 9.52 1.87 0.04
C PHE A 148 8.47 1.26 -0.90
N CYS A 149 7.55 2.06 -1.44
CA CYS A 149 6.55 1.57 -2.39
C CYS A 149 7.18 1.01 -3.68
N MET A 150 8.27 1.63 -4.16
CA MET A 150 8.97 1.14 -5.37
C MET A 150 9.52 -0.28 -5.21
N VAL A 151 9.81 -0.72 -3.99
CA VAL A 151 10.29 -2.07 -3.67
C VAL A 151 9.23 -3.12 -4.02
N MET A 152 7.96 -2.83 -3.71
CA MET A 152 6.84 -3.74 -4.00
C MET A 152 6.65 -3.91 -5.51
N VAL A 153 6.67 -2.81 -6.25
CA VAL A 153 6.59 -2.84 -7.72
C VAL A 153 7.79 -3.60 -8.27
N PHE A 154 8.99 -3.24 -7.85
CA PHE A 154 10.24 -3.86 -8.30
C PHE A 154 10.20 -5.39 -8.13
N ASN A 155 9.84 -5.89 -6.94
CA ASN A 155 9.80 -7.32 -6.66
C ASN A 155 8.75 -8.05 -7.51
N ASN A 156 7.55 -7.49 -7.64
CA ASN A 156 6.47 -8.09 -8.45
C ASN A 156 6.86 -8.15 -9.94
N VAL A 157 7.30 -7.03 -10.49
CA VAL A 157 7.70 -6.93 -11.89
C VAL A 157 8.92 -7.83 -12.16
N LEU A 158 9.96 -7.77 -11.34
CA LEU A 158 11.17 -8.58 -11.53
C LEU A 158 10.87 -10.10 -11.47
N ALA A 159 10.00 -10.53 -10.55
CA ALA A 159 9.60 -11.94 -10.46
C ALA A 159 8.87 -12.42 -11.72
N ARG A 160 8.00 -11.58 -12.31
CA ARG A 160 7.32 -11.91 -13.57
C ARG A 160 8.27 -11.90 -14.76
N LEU A 161 9.08 -10.86 -14.85
CA LEU A 161 10.10 -10.69 -15.86
C LEU A 161 11.03 -11.91 -15.95
N ARG A 162 11.52 -12.45 -14.83
CA ARG A 162 12.37 -13.66 -14.78
C ARG A 162 11.74 -14.92 -15.36
N ARG A 163 10.41 -14.97 -15.50
CA ARG A 163 9.66 -16.10 -16.07
C ARG A 163 9.32 -15.91 -17.55
N MET A 164 9.58 -14.74 -18.12
CA MET A 164 9.30 -14.44 -19.52
C MET A 164 10.40 -15.01 -20.43
N SER A 165 9.98 -15.61 -21.55
CA SER A 165 10.91 -16.07 -22.60
C SER A 165 11.37 -14.89 -23.47
N PRO A 166 12.68 -14.77 -23.78
CA PRO A 166 13.18 -13.76 -24.72
C PRO A 166 12.66 -13.95 -26.16
N ASN A 167 12.29 -15.18 -26.54
CA ASN A 167 11.99 -15.56 -27.92
C ASN A 167 10.88 -14.72 -28.56
N LEU A 168 9.86 -14.32 -27.79
CA LEU A 168 8.76 -13.50 -28.31
C LEU A 168 9.23 -12.08 -28.68
N GLN A 169 10.24 -11.55 -27.97
CA GLN A 169 10.81 -10.24 -28.27
C GLN A 169 11.69 -10.32 -29.51
N GLU A 170 12.48 -11.39 -29.65
CA GLU A 170 13.30 -11.67 -30.83
C GLU A 170 12.44 -11.85 -32.09
N ALA A 171 11.40 -12.69 -32.02
CA ALA A 171 10.46 -12.89 -33.14
C ALA A 171 9.76 -11.59 -33.56
N SER A 172 9.42 -10.71 -32.60
CA SER A 172 8.86 -9.38 -32.89
C SER A 172 9.86 -8.52 -33.67
N MET A 173 11.14 -8.55 -33.29
CA MET A 173 12.20 -7.82 -33.99
C MET A 173 12.50 -8.41 -35.38
N ASP A 174 12.43 -9.73 -35.55
CA ASP A 174 12.58 -10.40 -36.85
C ASP A 174 11.49 -10.01 -37.85
N LEU A 175 10.27 -9.75 -37.35
CA LEU A 175 9.16 -9.21 -38.15
C LEU A 175 9.27 -7.70 -38.42
N GLY A 176 10.40 -7.07 -38.03
CA GLY A 176 10.67 -5.65 -38.27
C GLY A 176 10.04 -4.69 -37.26
N ALA A 177 9.49 -5.19 -36.14
CA ALA A 177 8.91 -4.32 -35.12
C ALA A 177 10.00 -3.61 -34.29
N GLY A 178 9.85 -2.30 -34.12
CA GLY A 178 10.74 -1.49 -33.29
C GLY A 178 10.55 -1.69 -31.78
N LEU A 179 11.47 -1.15 -30.97
CA LEU A 179 11.49 -1.29 -29.50
C LEU A 179 10.15 -0.93 -28.83
N TRP A 180 9.55 0.20 -29.20
CA TRP A 180 8.29 0.64 -28.61
C TRP A 180 7.11 -0.26 -28.99
N GLN A 181 7.09 -0.76 -30.23
CA GLN A 181 6.05 -1.67 -30.69
C GLN A 181 6.16 -3.03 -29.99
N THR A 182 7.37 -3.60 -29.91
CA THR A 182 7.65 -4.82 -29.16
C THR A 182 7.29 -4.65 -27.68
N PHE A 183 7.65 -3.52 -27.05
CA PHE A 183 7.27 -3.27 -25.67
C PHE A 183 5.75 -3.23 -25.47
N ARG A 184 5.04 -2.42 -26.25
CA ARG A 184 3.60 -2.21 -26.08
C ARG A 184 2.77 -3.45 -26.40
N LEU A 185 3.14 -4.19 -27.44
CA LEU A 185 2.34 -5.32 -27.95
C LEU A 185 2.77 -6.67 -27.38
N ILE A 186 4.04 -6.84 -27.02
CA ILE A 186 4.59 -8.13 -26.60
C ILE A 186 5.03 -8.10 -25.15
N THR A 187 5.90 -7.16 -24.76
CA THR A 187 6.51 -7.17 -23.41
C THR A 187 5.52 -6.76 -22.33
N PHE A 188 4.86 -5.60 -22.45
CA PHE A 188 3.95 -5.06 -21.43
C PHE A 188 2.77 -5.99 -21.14
N PRO A 189 2.06 -6.55 -22.14
CA PRO A 189 0.97 -7.48 -21.88
C PRO A 189 1.40 -8.71 -21.07
N GLN A 190 2.64 -9.17 -21.23
CA GLN A 190 3.15 -10.33 -20.48
C GLN A 190 3.42 -10.05 -19.00
N PHE A 191 3.64 -8.79 -18.59
CA PHE A 191 3.85 -8.45 -17.17
C PHE A 191 2.82 -7.47 -16.58
N ARG A 192 1.80 -7.06 -17.35
CA ARG A 192 0.78 -6.07 -16.93
C ARG A 192 0.10 -6.40 -15.60
N THR A 193 -0.15 -7.67 -15.34
CA THR A 193 -0.79 -8.20 -14.14
C THR A 193 0.11 -8.03 -12.91
N ALA A 194 1.39 -8.40 -13.04
CA ALA A 194 2.40 -8.14 -12.01
C ALA A 194 2.64 -6.64 -11.78
N PHE A 195 2.58 -5.82 -12.84
CA PHE A 195 2.66 -4.36 -12.74
C PHE A 195 1.48 -3.80 -11.93
N VAL A 196 0.25 -4.20 -12.25
CA VAL A 196 -0.95 -3.73 -11.52
C VAL A 196 -0.97 -4.28 -10.10
N ALA A 197 -0.63 -5.55 -9.87
CA ALA A 197 -0.55 -6.13 -8.54
C ALA A 197 0.49 -5.41 -7.66
N GLY A 198 1.68 -5.14 -8.21
CA GLY A 198 2.71 -4.34 -7.55
C GLY A 198 2.23 -2.92 -7.23
N GLY A 199 1.47 -2.29 -8.13
CA GLY A 199 0.87 -0.98 -7.92
C GLY A 199 -0.20 -0.97 -6.83
N LEU A 200 -1.09 -1.96 -6.79
CA LEU A 200 -2.11 -2.10 -5.74
C LEU A 200 -1.47 -2.31 -4.36
N LEU A 201 -0.40 -3.12 -4.29
CA LEU A 201 0.37 -3.32 -3.06
C LEU A 201 1.10 -2.04 -2.63
N ALA A 202 1.70 -1.31 -3.57
CA ALA A 202 2.32 -0.01 -3.31
C ALA A 202 1.30 1.02 -2.78
N PHE A 203 0.12 1.09 -3.39
CA PHE A 203 -0.96 1.96 -2.91
C PHE A 203 -1.40 1.57 -1.51
N ALA A 204 -1.64 0.29 -1.25
CA ALA A 204 -2.05 -0.20 0.06
C ALA A 204 -1.02 0.12 1.15
N LEU A 205 0.27 -0.08 0.88
CA LEU A 205 1.33 0.28 1.82
C LEU A 205 1.39 1.79 2.07
N SER A 206 1.29 2.61 1.03
CA SER A 206 1.32 4.06 1.18
C SER A 206 0.10 4.60 1.93
N PHE A 207 -1.07 4.02 1.67
CA PHE A 207 -2.35 4.47 2.22
C PHE A 207 -2.45 4.21 3.74
N ASP A 208 -1.80 3.16 4.24
CA ASP A 208 -1.78 2.76 5.66
C ASP A 208 -0.53 3.25 6.42
N GLU A 209 0.34 4.02 5.75
CA GLU A 209 1.57 4.51 6.37
C GLU A 209 1.28 5.66 7.35
N VAL A 210 1.85 5.53 8.56
CA VAL A 210 1.73 6.52 9.63
C VAL A 210 3.11 7.03 10.02
N VAL A 211 4.08 6.12 10.20
CA VAL A 211 5.36 6.40 10.84
C VAL A 211 6.20 7.32 9.98
N VAL A 212 6.34 7.05 8.68
CA VAL A 212 7.06 7.94 7.76
C VAL A 212 6.34 9.27 7.62
N THR A 213 5.00 9.24 7.59
CA THR A 213 4.17 10.44 7.41
C THR A 213 4.33 11.41 8.58
N ILE A 214 4.42 10.95 9.83
CA ILE A 214 4.63 11.81 11.01
C ILE A 214 5.82 12.76 10.83
N PHE A 215 6.91 12.29 10.22
CA PHE A 215 8.14 13.08 10.06
C PHE A 215 8.19 13.89 8.77
N THR A 216 7.38 13.53 7.77
CA THR A 216 7.45 14.09 6.41
C THR A 216 6.23 14.93 6.05
N ALA A 217 5.17 14.89 6.86
CA ALA A 217 3.99 15.70 6.68
C ALA A 217 4.28 17.19 6.89
N PRO A 218 3.90 18.06 5.93
CA PRO A 218 3.88 19.49 6.18
C PRO A 218 2.87 19.83 7.30
N PRO A 219 3.10 20.93 8.03
CA PRO A 219 2.15 21.40 9.03
C PRO A 219 0.73 21.58 8.47
N GLY A 220 -0.27 21.06 9.17
CA GLY A 220 -1.68 21.16 8.79
C GLY A 220 -2.13 20.16 7.71
N VAL A 221 -1.26 19.24 7.29
CA VAL A 221 -1.59 18.18 6.31
C VAL A 221 -1.56 16.82 6.99
N ASP A 222 -2.72 16.33 7.40
CA ASP A 222 -2.86 14.97 7.92
C ASP A 222 -3.26 14.01 6.79
N THR A 223 -2.69 12.80 6.78
CA THR A 223 -3.27 11.64 6.10
C THR A 223 -4.31 10.99 7.01
N LEU A 224 -5.19 10.16 6.46
CA LEU A 224 -6.24 9.48 7.21
C LEU A 224 -5.71 8.62 8.37
N PRO A 225 -4.65 7.80 8.22
CA PRO A 225 -4.06 7.08 9.35
C PRO A 225 -3.46 8.00 10.41
N LEU A 226 -2.79 9.08 9.99
CA LEU A 226 -2.23 10.08 10.90
C LEU A 226 -3.33 10.82 11.67
N TRP A 227 -4.42 11.17 11.01
CA TRP A 227 -5.60 11.76 11.63
C TRP A 227 -6.22 10.83 12.67
N ILE A 228 -6.39 9.54 12.34
CA ILE A 228 -6.88 8.53 13.28
C ILE A 228 -5.97 8.47 14.51
N MET A 229 -4.64 8.39 14.32
CA MET A 229 -3.67 8.35 15.41
C MET A 229 -3.77 9.60 16.30
N ASN A 230 -3.84 10.80 15.70
CA ASN A 230 -3.99 12.06 16.43
C ASN A 230 -5.30 12.10 17.24
N GLN A 231 -6.36 11.49 16.71
CA GLN A 231 -7.67 11.43 17.35
C GLN A 231 -7.77 10.37 18.45
N MET A 232 -6.97 9.30 18.40
CA MET A 232 -6.90 8.29 19.47
C MET A 232 -6.40 8.87 20.79
N ALA A 233 -5.62 9.95 20.76
CA ALA A 233 -5.21 10.70 21.95
C ALA A 233 -6.37 11.50 22.59
N ARG A 234 -7.55 11.55 21.95
CA ARG A 234 -8.73 12.32 22.37
C ARG A 234 -9.90 11.37 22.67
N PRO A 235 -10.12 10.98 23.95
CA PRO A 235 -11.10 9.94 24.32
C PRO A 235 -12.55 10.21 23.88
N ASN A 236 -12.94 11.47 23.73
CA ASN A 236 -14.31 11.89 23.39
C ASN A 236 -14.70 11.66 21.93
N GLU A 237 -13.78 11.17 21.11
CA GLU A 237 -13.90 11.11 19.65
C GLU A 237 -13.73 9.69 19.12
N ALA A 238 -13.63 8.72 20.04
CA ALA A 238 -13.44 7.31 19.73
C ALA A 238 -14.52 6.78 18.78
N SER A 239 -15.78 7.21 18.94
CA SER A 239 -16.89 6.76 18.11
C SER A 239 -16.80 7.25 16.66
N VAL A 240 -16.32 8.48 16.43
CA VAL A 240 -16.07 8.98 15.06
C VAL A 240 -14.91 8.23 14.42
N VAL A 241 -13.85 7.95 15.18
CA VAL A 241 -12.71 7.15 14.70
C VAL A 241 -13.18 5.75 14.27
N ASN A 242 -14.06 5.11 15.04
CA ASN A 242 -14.62 3.80 14.70
C ASN A 242 -15.45 3.84 13.40
N VAL A 243 -16.19 4.92 13.14
CA VAL A 243 -16.89 5.12 11.86
C VAL A 243 -15.89 5.21 10.72
N VAL A 244 -14.88 6.08 10.83
CA VAL A 244 -13.87 6.25 9.78
C VAL A 244 -13.13 4.93 9.52
N ALA A 245 -12.70 4.23 10.57
CA ALA A 245 -12.06 2.92 10.47
C ALA A 245 -12.97 1.89 9.79
N THR A 246 -14.28 1.87 10.13
CA THR A 246 -15.26 0.99 9.48
C THR A 246 -15.38 1.27 7.99
N VAL A 247 -15.45 2.54 7.59
CA VAL A 247 -15.49 2.92 6.17
C VAL A 247 -14.22 2.47 5.44
N ILE A 248 -13.04 2.63 6.05
CA ILE A 248 -11.76 2.18 5.46
C ILE A 248 -11.74 0.66 5.31
N ILE A 249 -12.16 -0.10 6.34
CA ILE A 249 -12.25 -1.56 6.29
C ILE A 249 -13.12 -1.99 5.11
N LEU A 250 -14.29 -1.38 4.94
CA LEU A 250 -15.19 -1.67 3.82
C LEU A 250 -14.59 -1.27 2.47
N ALA A 251 -13.93 -0.12 2.39
CA ALA A 251 -13.29 0.35 1.17
C ALA A 251 -12.10 -0.55 0.76
N SER A 252 -11.40 -1.15 1.71
CA SER A 252 -10.25 -2.05 1.46
C SER A 252 -10.61 -3.30 0.65
N PHE A 253 -11.89 -3.71 0.65
CA PHE A 253 -12.35 -4.82 -0.19
C PHE A 253 -12.25 -4.52 -1.69
N ILE A 254 -12.30 -3.25 -2.10
CA ILE A 254 -12.23 -2.84 -3.51
C ILE A 254 -10.88 -3.23 -4.14
N PRO A 255 -9.70 -2.77 -3.65
CA PRO A 255 -8.42 -3.15 -4.23
C PRO A 255 -8.15 -4.65 -4.12
N VAL A 256 -8.61 -5.31 -3.05
CA VAL A 256 -8.50 -6.77 -2.90
C VAL A 256 -9.30 -7.51 -3.98
N TYR A 257 -10.55 -7.10 -4.21
CA TYR A 257 -11.40 -7.68 -5.23
C TYR A 257 -10.81 -7.49 -6.64
N VAL A 258 -10.31 -6.29 -6.94
CA VAL A 258 -9.63 -5.99 -8.22
C VAL A 258 -8.40 -6.88 -8.40
N SER A 259 -7.56 -6.99 -7.36
CA SER A 259 -6.37 -7.85 -7.37
C SER A 259 -6.73 -9.32 -7.66
N GLN A 260 -7.73 -9.87 -6.96
CA GLN A 260 -8.17 -11.26 -7.15
C GLN A 260 -8.73 -11.53 -8.55
N ARG A 261 -9.49 -10.59 -9.11
CA ARG A 261 -10.03 -10.70 -10.47
C ARG A 261 -8.91 -10.73 -11.52
N LEU A 262 -7.88 -9.91 -11.32
CA LEU A 262 -6.74 -9.86 -12.24
C LEU A 262 -5.87 -11.12 -12.17
N SER A 263 -5.66 -11.69 -10.98
CA SER A 263 -4.90 -12.94 -10.84
C SER A 263 -5.62 -14.15 -11.44
N ARG A 264 -6.96 -14.24 -11.32
CA ARG A 264 -7.71 -15.36 -11.92
C ARG A 264 -7.65 -15.38 -13.45
N ALA A 265 -7.62 -14.21 -14.07
CA ALA A 265 -7.48 -14.11 -15.52
C ALA A 265 -6.13 -14.64 -16.04
N GLU A 266 -5.10 -14.77 -15.19
CA GLU A 266 -3.82 -15.38 -15.58
C GLU A 266 -3.81 -16.91 -15.55
N ASP A 267 -4.68 -17.53 -14.74
CA ASP A 267 -4.75 -18.99 -14.63
C ASP A 267 -5.63 -19.61 -15.73
N GLU A 268 -6.44 -18.80 -16.42
CA GLU A 268 -7.37 -19.21 -17.48
C GLU A 268 -6.80 -19.04 -18.91
N ASP A 269 -5.68 -18.31 -19.09
CA ASP A 269 -4.98 -18.05 -20.37
C ASP A 269 -3.66 -18.85 -20.50
#